data_AF-A0A381PIW4-F1
#
_entry.id   AF-A0A381PIW4-F1
#
_cell.length_a   1.000
_cell.length_b   1.000
_cell.length_c   1.000
_cell.angle_alpha   90.00
_cell.angle_beta   90.00
_cell.angle_gamma   90.00
#
_symmetry.space_group_name_H-M   'P 1'
#
loop_
_entity.id
_entity.type
_entity.pdbx_description
1 polymer ?
#
loop_
_entity_poly.entity_id
_entity_poly.type
_entity_poly.pdbx_seq_one_letter_code
_entity_poly.pdbx_strand_id
1 'polypeptide(L)'
;VYLSSFDINNEINYIYAPYSSPPPKSFADVPTNTLSAVNLNGIIYLLYPGGGILYRYSQNAIERIDESFPHRNQFSGFFFDYKNELYLLGGYGYWAAKNYLTKFSFESKSWNIVPLSGDSPKGGINQGCFVKTGSSVFVFDFFSKTPETLIEKKNDFLYELNLSNSLWTKKGRLSSLSPASSIEEAMPSIRTKYNHSLFEKVRLGSPFRIVDPANNIVRSYLADNDLSKLSKNSIFVGSRIVYASRSADNLTHKVAFADVEKYRPILEEKHVIDDEEIFQKYLLFSAIFLIALIVLLFAFFKNRDTLYALSDLSLFNDKGLILLSKEEVKILSLFVDSISVENNVLLGLFSDESKSFDAIIKRKNKAIKDLNKRFNDVFSQDLIFKTTDKFDSRQVVYSLASKTKILKERAVVS
;
A
#
# COMPACT_ATOMS: atom_id res chain seq x y z
N VAL A 1 17.59 46.96 -10.49
CA VAL A 1 17.49 45.62 -9.86
C VAL A 1 18.15 45.69 -8.50
N TYR A 2 17.51 45.15 -7.47
CA TYR A 2 18.18 44.91 -6.20
C TYR A 2 18.74 43.49 -6.22
N LEU A 3 20.06 43.39 -6.09
CA LEU A 3 20.73 42.12 -5.85
C LEU A 3 20.94 41.99 -4.34
N SER A 4 20.64 40.82 -3.80
CA SER A 4 20.81 40.52 -2.39
C SER A 4 21.76 39.35 -2.21
N SER A 5 22.71 39.48 -1.31
CA SER A 5 23.67 38.43 -0.97
C SER A 5 23.87 38.38 0.54
N PHE A 6 24.28 37.22 1.05
CA PHE A 6 24.76 37.12 2.43
C PHE A 6 26.22 37.59 2.49
N ASP A 7 26.56 38.39 3.50
CA ASP A 7 27.94 38.76 3.80
C ASP A 7 28.63 37.72 4.71
N ILE A 8 29.86 38.01 5.13
CA ILE A 8 30.65 37.13 6.02
C ILE A 8 30.03 36.95 7.41
N ASN A 9 29.16 37.88 7.84
CA ASN A 9 28.48 37.86 9.12
C ASN A 9 27.07 37.26 9.02
N ASN A 10 26.69 36.74 7.84
CA ASN A 10 25.35 36.24 7.53
C ASN A 10 24.24 37.31 7.52
N GLU A 11 24.59 38.57 7.34
CA GLU A 11 23.62 39.64 7.12
C GLU A 11 23.32 39.79 5.63
N ILE A 12 22.12 40.28 5.29
CA ILE A 12 21.75 40.54 3.90
C ILE A 12 22.32 41.89 3.49
N ASN A 13 23.21 41.88 2.50
CA ASN A 13 23.64 43.08 1.78
C ASN A 13 22.74 43.30 0.56
N TYR A 14 22.42 44.58 0.28
CA TYR A 14 21.60 45.00 -0.86
C TYR A 14 22.42 45.90 -1.78
N ILE A 15 22.57 45.48 -3.03
CA ILE A 15 23.22 46.28 -4.07
C ILE A 15 22.18 46.63 -5.12
N TYR A 16 21.89 47.92 -5.25
CA TYR A 16 21.10 48.42 -6.37
C TYR A 16 21.98 48.58 -7.60
N ALA A 17 21.55 47.96 -8.70
CA ALA A 17 22.14 48.18 -10.02
C ALA A 17 21.03 48.49 -11.03
N PRO A 18 21.04 49.66 -11.71
CA PRO A 18 20.04 49.97 -12.73
C PRO A 18 20.16 48.98 -13.90
N TYR A 19 19.05 48.59 -14.53
CA TYR A 19 19.14 47.73 -15.71
C TYR A 19 20.00 48.39 -16.79
N SER A 20 20.85 47.62 -17.47
CA SER A 20 21.67 48.10 -18.58
C SER A 20 20.83 48.48 -19.81
N SER A 21 19.62 47.91 -19.93
CA SER A 21 18.60 48.27 -20.90
C SER A 21 17.19 48.09 -20.32
N PRO A 22 16.17 48.82 -20.80
CA PRO A 22 14.80 48.60 -20.36
C PRO A 22 14.34 47.16 -20.64
N PRO A 23 13.65 46.48 -19.70
CA PRO A 23 13.06 45.17 -19.97
C PRO A 23 12.12 45.21 -21.18
N PRO A 24 11.99 44.11 -21.94
CA PRO A 24 11.09 44.06 -23.09
C PRO A 24 9.66 44.33 -22.64
N LYS A 25 8.85 44.96 -23.51
CA LYS A 25 7.43 45.27 -23.20
C LYS A 25 6.65 44.05 -22.73
N SER A 26 6.90 42.88 -23.34
CA SER A 26 6.27 41.63 -22.95
C SER A 26 6.59 41.18 -21.52
N PHE A 27 7.65 41.69 -20.89
CA PHE A 27 7.99 41.42 -19.49
C PHE A 27 7.32 42.41 -18.54
N ALA A 28 7.17 43.67 -18.95
CA ALA A 28 6.65 44.75 -18.10
C ALA A 28 5.22 44.47 -17.58
N ASP A 29 4.40 43.79 -18.38
CA ASP A 29 3.01 43.48 -18.06
C ASP A 29 2.83 42.16 -17.28
N VAL A 30 3.92 41.48 -16.93
CA VAL A 30 3.89 40.16 -16.27
C VAL A 30 4.22 40.29 -14.80
N PRO A 31 3.33 39.87 -13.88
CA PRO A 31 3.66 39.80 -12.47
C PRO A 31 4.85 38.86 -12.25
N THR A 32 5.98 39.40 -11.81
CA THR A 32 7.26 38.65 -11.73
C THR A 32 7.20 37.47 -10.77
N ASN A 33 6.31 37.52 -9.78
CA ASN A 33 6.04 36.41 -8.85
C ASN A 33 5.37 35.20 -9.52
N THR A 34 4.92 35.31 -10.76
CA THR A 34 4.32 34.19 -11.51
C THR A 34 5.32 33.45 -12.40
N LEU A 35 6.50 34.03 -12.64
CA LEU A 35 7.54 33.45 -13.47
C LEU A 35 8.23 32.28 -12.75
N SER A 36 8.55 31.23 -13.50
CA SER A 36 9.43 30.14 -13.01
C SER A 36 10.87 30.46 -13.38
N ALA A 37 11.81 30.29 -12.45
CA ALA A 37 13.22 30.65 -12.65
C ALA A 37 14.14 29.43 -12.59
N VAL A 38 15.13 29.37 -13.48
CA VAL A 38 16.20 28.38 -13.49
C VAL A 38 17.53 29.09 -13.68
N ASN A 39 18.53 28.76 -12.85
CA ASN A 39 19.90 29.20 -13.06
C ASN A 39 20.65 28.12 -13.86
N LEU A 40 21.11 28.49 -15.04
CA LEU A 40 21.94 27.63 -15.89
C LEU A 40 23.25 28.36 -16.19
N ASN A 41 24.36 27.85 -15.67
CA ASN A 41 25.71 28.39 -15.87
C ASN A 41 25.84 29.90 -15.54
N GLY A 42 25.19 30.35 -14.45
CA GLY A 42 25.24 31.76 -14.00
C GLY A 42 24.27 32.68 -14.75
N ILE A 43 23.50 32.15 -15.68
CA ILE A 43 22.45 32.86 -16.40
C ILE A 43 21.09 32.46 -15.81
N ILE A 44 20.26 33.45 -15.48
CA ILE A 44 18.92 33.20 -14.95
C ILE A 44 17.94 33.21 -16.10
N TYR A 45 17.25 32.09 -16.31
CA TYR A 45 16.16 31.96 -17.27
C TYR A 45 14.83 32.10 -16.54
N LEU A 46 13.92 32.90 -17.09
CA LEU A 46 12.60 33.18 -16.53
C LEU A 46 11.53 32.74 -17.52
N LEU A 47 10.79 31.70 -17.16
CA LEU A 47 9.72 31.14 -17.98
C LEU A 47 8.39 31.80 -17.67
N TYR A 48 7.68 32.22 -18.71
CA TYR A 48 6.32 32.75 -18.61
C TYR A 48 5.33 31.70 -18.06
N PRO A 49 4.34 32.08 -17.25
CA PRO A 49 3.39 31.15 -16.67
C PRO A 49 2.69 30.30 -17.73
N GLY A 50 2.85 28.98 -17.63
CA GLY A 50 2.25 28.03 -18.57
C GLY A 50 3.05 27.78 -19.85
N GLY A 51 4.27 28.31 -19.96
CA GLY A 51 5.22 28.01 -21.04
C GLY A 51 5.17 28.96 -22.24
N GLY A 52 6.04 28.69 -23.21
CA GLY A 52 6.21 29.50 -24.42
C GLY A 52 7.26 30.59 -24.20
N ILE A 53 6.84 31.76 -23.73
CA ILE A 53 7.73 32.91 -23.62
C ILE A 53 8.86 32.63 -22.61
N LEU A 54 10.09 32.89 -23.03
CA LEU A 54 11.30 32.68 -22.24
C LEU A 54 12.15 33.95 -22.25
N TYR A 55 12.46 34.42 -21.04
CA TYR A 55 13.41 35.51 -20.84
C TYR A 55 14.72 34.99 -20.28
N ARG A 56 15.77 35.78 -20.47
CA ARG A 56 17.09 35.60 -19.89
C ARG A 56 17.46 36.88 -19.13
N TYR A 57 17.94 36.73 -17.90
CA TYR A 57 18.64 37.78 -17.18
C TYR A 57 20.14 37.50 -17.18
N SER A 58 20.89 38.39 -17.84
CA SER A 58 22.34 38.35 -17.97
C SER A 58 22.88 39.76 -18.15
N GLN A 59 24.08 40.04 -17.63
CA GLN A 59 24.72 41.37 -17.77
C GLN A 59 23.80 42.54 -17.36
N ASN A 60 23.01 42.31 -16.31
CA ASN A 60 22.06 43.27 -15.76
C ASN A 60 20.98 43.77 -16.76
N ALA A 61 20.67 42.97 -17.78
CA ALA A 61 19.55 43.17 -18.70
C ALA A 61 18.60 41.96 -18.63
N ILE A 62 17.31 42.21 -18.88
CA ILE A 62 16.33 41.15 -19.16
C ILE A 62 16.04 41.18 -20.65
N GLU A 63 16.21 40.04 -21.31
CA GLU A 63 16.00 39.90 -22.75
C GLU A 63 15.00 38.76 -23.00
N ARG A 64 14.10 38.95 -23.96
CA ARG A 64 13.27 37.86 -24.47
C ARG A 64 14.07 37.08 -25.51
N ILE A 65 14.15 35.76 -25.36
CA ILE A 65 15.01 34.91 -26.20
C ILE A 65 14.25 33.88 -27.03
N ASP A 66 12.93 33.76 -26.85
CA ASP A 66 12.07 32.88 -27.65
C ASP A 66 11.41 33.62 -28.82
N GLU A 67 10.96 32.84 -29.82
CA GLU A 67 10.09 33.28 -30.92
C GLU A 67 8.70 32.63 -30.86
N SER A 68 8.23 32.31 -29.65
CA SER A 68 6.95 31.64 -29.40
C SER A 68 5.83 32.60 -29.02
N PHE A 69 4.64 32.07 -28.74
CA PHE A 69 3.55 32.81 -28.10
C PHE A 69 3.43 32.36 -26.63
N PRO A 70 2.73 33.10 -25.75
CA PRO A 70 2.47 32.60 -24.40
C PRO A 70 1.57 31.36 -24.49
N HIS A 71 2.15 30.16 -24.35
CA HIS A 71 1.46 28.89 -24.61
C HIS A 71 0.29 28.66 -23.65
N ARG A 72 0.42 29.09 -22.37
CA ARG A 72 -0.62 28.95 -21.33
C ARG A 72 -1.17 27.51 -21.21
N ASN A 73 -0.31 26.52 -21.44
CA ASN A 73 -0.70 25.12 -21.54
C ASN A 73 -0.12 24.22 -20.43
N GLN A 74 0.95 24.66 -19.76
CA GLN A 74 1.68 23.89 -18.75
C GLN A 74 1.79 24.68 -17.42
N PHE A 75 0.69 25.27 -16.94
CA PHE A 75 0.70 25.97 -15.64
C PHE A 75 1.06 24.98 -14.52
N SER A 76 1.84 25.42 -13.53
CA SER A 76 2.44 24.55 -12.50
C SER A 76 3.40 23.47 -13.01
N GLY A 77 3.78 23.51 -14.30
CA GLY A 77 4.81 22.63 -14.84
C GLY A 77 6.16 22.88 -14.18
N PHE A 78 6.97 21.82 -14.11
CA PHE A 78 8.29 21.87 -13.52
C PHE A 78 9.31 22.35 -14.56
N PHE A 79 9.82 23.57 -14.38
CA PHE A 79 10.85 24.17 -15.22
C PHE A 79 12.23 23.92 -14.60
N PHE A 80 13.13 23.28 -15.34
CA PHE A 80 14.44 22.87 -14.83
C PHE A 80 15.49 22.77 -15.94
N ASP A 81 16.77 22.74 -15.55
CA ASP A 81 17.90 22.47 -16.44
C ASP A 81 18.38 21.01 -16.35
N TYR A 82 18.90 20.49 -17.46
CA TYR A 82 19.67 19.26 -17.52
C TYR A 82 20.65 19.30 -18.70
N LYS A 83 21.93 18.99 -18.46
CA LYS A 83 23.01 18.98 -19.47
C LYS A 83 23.03 20.22 -20.40
N ASN A 84 22.96 21.41 -19.81
CA ASN A 84 22.93 22.70 -20.52
C ASN A 84 21.68 22.97 -21.38
N GLU A 85 20.60 22.22 -21.14
CA GLU A 85 19.33 22.38 -21.84
C GLU A 85 18.22 22.71 -20.84
N LEU A 86 17.17 23.35 -21.33
CA LEU A 86 16.03 23.81 -20.52
C LEU A 86 14.79 22.98 -20.85
N TYR A 87 14.11 22.53 -19.80
CA TYR A 87 12.98 21.61 -19.91
C TYR A 87 11.78 22.07 -19.08
N LEU A 88 10.58 21.73 -19.55
CA LEU A 88 9.33 21.96 -18.84
C LEU A 88 8.49 20.67 -18.82
N LEU A 89 8.30 20.11 -17.63
CA LEU A 89 7.56 18.86 -17.43
C LEU A 89 6.17 19.10 -16.86
N GLY A 90 5.16 18.47 -17.46
CA GLY A 90 3.80 18.43 -16.93
C GLY A 90 3.10 19.78 -16.90
N GLY A 91 2.24 19.99 -15.92
CA GLY A 91 1.41 21.18 -15.77
C GLY A 91 0.00 21.00 -16.34
N TYR A 92 -0.81 22.05 -16.21
CA TYR A 92 -2.22 22.05 -16.63
C TYR A 92 -2.51 23.19 -17.59
N GLY A 93 -3.40 22.95 -18.55
CA GLY A 93 -3.90 23.96 -19.48
C GLY A 93 -4.89 23.35 -20.46
N TYR A 94 -5.79 24.18 -21.01
CA TYR A 94 -6.87 23.75 -21.91
C TYR A 94 -7.62 22.50 -21.41
N TRP A 95 -8.06 22.53 -20.14
CA TRP A 95 -8.85 21.47 -19.51
C TRP A 95 -8.18 20.11 -19.33
N ALA A 96 -6.85 20.01 -19.53
CA ALA A 96 -6.12 18.76 -19.38
C ALA A 96 -4.78 18.95 -18.67
N ALA A 97 -4.45 18.05 -17.73
CA ALA A 97 -3.12 17.96 -17.16
C ALA A 97 -2.18 17.20 -18.11
N LYS A 98 -0.92 17.61 -18.17
CA LYS A 98 0.09 17.09 -19.11
C LYS A 98 1.02 16.14 -18.40
N ASN A 99 1.47 15.10 -19.10
CA ASN A 99 2.55 14.20 -18.69
C ASN A 99 3.74 14.24 -19.65
N TYR A 100 3.69 15.09 -20.68
CA TYR A 100 4.78 15.25 -21.63
C TYR A 100 5.85 16.22 -21.13
N LEU A 101 7.05 16.05 -21.66
CA LEU A 101 8.21 16.90 -21.45
C LEU A 101 8.39 17.79 -22.69
N THR A 102 8.60 19.09 -22.50
CA THR A 102 9.06 19.98 -23.57
C THR A 102 10.48 20.44 -23.29
N LYS A 103 11.23 20.68 -24.37
CA LYS A 103 12.61 21.16 -24.36
C LYS A 103 12.70 22.43 -25.19
N PHE A 104 13.36 23.45 -24.67
CA PHE A 104 13.66 24.66 -25.43
C PHE A 104 14.84 24.42 -26.37
N SER A 105 14.67 24.79 -27.64
CA SER A 105 15.72 24.81 -28.65
C SER A 105 16.27 26.22 -28.76
N PHE A 106 17.55 26.43 -28.43
CA PHE A 106 18.20 27.73 -28.58
C PHE A 106 18.40 28.13 -30.05
N GLU A 107 18.50 27.14 -30.95
CA GLU A 107 18.67 27.36 -32.39
C GLU A 107 17.38 27.88 -33.02
N SER A 108 16.27 27.17 -32.81
CA SER A 108 14.96 27.53 -33.38
C SER A 108 14.16 28.48 -32.49
N LYS A 109 14.66 28.80 -31.29
CA LYS A 109 14.02 29.64 -30.27
C LYS A 109 12.58 29.21 -29.94
N SER A 110 12.33 27.91 -29.98
CA SER A 110 11.01 27.30 -29.83
C SER A 110 11.04 26.10 -28.87
N TRP A 111 9.85 25.64 -28.45
CA TRP A 111 9.70 24.48 -27.57
C TRP A 111 9.28 23.25 -28.36
N ASN A 112 9.99 22.15 -28.16
CA ASN A 112 9.71 20.87 -28.81
C ASN A 112 9.33 19.82 -27.76
N ILE A 113 8.36 18.96 -28.10
CA ILE A 113 8.00 17.82 -27.25
C ILE A 113 9.11 16.77 -27.34
N VAL A 114 9.54 16.27 -26.19
CA VAL A 114 10.50 15.16 -26.09
C VAL A 114 9.70 13.85 -26.00
N PRO A 115 9.97 12.87 -26.87
CA PRO A 115 9.31 11.57 -26.78
C PRO A 115 9.73 10.86 -25.49
N LEU A 116 8.74 10.42 -24.72
CA LEU A 116 8.92 9.67 -23.48
C LEU A 116 8.30 8.28 -23.64
N SER A 117 8.87 7.30 -22.95
CA SER A 117 8.41 5.92 -22.91
C SER A 117 8.18 5.46 -21.47
N GLY A 118 7.61 4.26 -21.29
CA GLY A 118 7.39 3.67 -19.97
C GLY A 118 6.10 4.14 -19.28
N ASP A 119 6.09 4.03 -17.95
CA ASP A 119 4.88 4.18 -17.13
C ASP A 119 4.58 5.64 -16.77
N SER A 120 4.28 6.47 -17.79
CA SER A 120 3.95 7.87 -17.54
C SER A 120 2.68 8.03 -16.67
N PRO A 121 2.59 9.07 -15.82
CA PRO A 121 1.39 9.34 -15.04
C PRO A 121 0.15 9.52 -15.91
N LYS A 122 -0.82 8.60 -15.78
CA LYS A 122 -2.10 8.66 -16.50
C LYS A 122 -2.90 9.88 -16.02
N GLY A 123 -3.47 10.62 -16.96
CA GLY A 123 -4.23 11.83 -16.65
C GLY A 123 -3.36 13.03 -16.27
N GLY A 124 -2.04 12.98 -16.49
CA GLY A 124 -1.16 14.14 -16.35
C GLY A 124 -0.75 14.49 -14.91
N ILE A 125 0.08 15.53 -14.83
CA ILE A 125 0.71 16.03 -13.60
C ILE A 125 0.32 17.50 -13.42
N ASN A 126 -0.61 17.78 -12.51
CA ASN A 126 -0.99 19.13 -12.11
C ASN A 126 -0.59 19.37 -10.64
N GLN A 127 -0.07 20.55 -10.33
CA GLN A 127 0.38 20.90 -8.97
C GLN A 127 1.21 19.80 -8.30
N GLY A 128 2.20 19.26 -9.02
CA GLY A 128 3.06 18.21 -8.49
C GLY A 128 4.17 18.70 -7.58
N CYS A 129 4.70 17.77 -6.78
CA CYS A 129 5.99 17.89 -6.13
C CYS A 129 7.06 17.29 -7.05
N PHE A 130 8.20 17.99 -7.19
CA PHE A 130 9.27 17.60 -8.12
C PHE A 130 10.63 17.65 -7.45
N VAL A 131 11.45 16.63 -7.65
CA VAL A 131 12.86 16.60 -7.23
C VAL A 131 13.73 16.14 -8.39
N LYS A 132 14.68 16.97 -8.81
CA LYS A 132 15.67 16.62 -9.85
C LYS A 132 17.03 16.34 -9.24
N THR A 133 17.53 15.13 -9.45
CA THR A 133 18.84 14.66 -8.99
C THR A 133 19.53 13.88 -10.10
N GLY A 134 20.69 14.36 -10.56
CA GLY A 134 21.40 13.74 -11.69
C GLY A 134 20.53 13.72 -12.96
N SER A 135 20.32 12.54 -13.52
CA SER A 135 19.42 12.29 -14.66
C SER A 135 17.98 11.97 -14.25
N SER A 136 17.65 11.90 -12.97
CA SER A 136 16.32 11.51 -12.50
C SER A 136 15.48 12.73 -12.11
N VAL A 137 14.22 12.73 -12.52
CA VAL A 137 13.18 13.64 -12.05
C VAL A 137 12.11 12.82 -11.35
N PHE A 138 12.04 12.95 -10.02
CA PHE A 138 11.02 12.33 -9.20
C PHE A 138 9.78 13.22 -9.14
N VAL A 139 8.60 12.61 -9.26
CA VAL A 139 7.30 13.29 -9.26
C VAL A 139 6.33 12.57 -8.34
N PHE A 140 5.76 13.29 -7.39
CA PHE A 140 4.82 12.77 -6.38
C PHE A 140 3.85 13.86 -5.94
N ASP A 141 2.83 13.49 -5.15
CA ASP A 141 1.81 14.41 -4.59
C ASP A 141 1.26 15.41 -5.62
N PHE A 142 0.92 14.90 -6.79
CA PHE A 142 0.31 15.65 -7.88
C PHE A 142 -1.15 15.25 -8.09
N PHE A 143 -1.86 16.05 -8.87
CA PHE A 143 -3.25 15.82 -9.25
C PHE A 143 -3.31 15.47 -10.73
N SER A 144 -4.05 14.41 -11.03
CA SER A 144 -4.38 14.03 -12.41
C SER A 144 -5.75 14.56 -12.76
N LYS A 145 -5.94 14.94 -14.02
CA LYS A 145 -7.20 15.42 -14.56
C LYS A 145 -7.36 14.95 -15.99
N THR A 146 -8.38 14.11 -16.23
CA THR A 146 -8.71 13.63 -17.57
C THR A 146 -9.75 14.55 -18.21
N PRO A 147 -9.60 14.92 -19.49
CA PRO A 147 -10.54 15.83 -20.17
C PRO A 147 -11.99 15.33 -20.17
N GLU A 148 -12.18 14.02 -20.21
CA GLU A 148 -13.50 13.40 -20.40
C GLU A 148 -14.36 13.49 -19.14
N THR A 149 -13.74 13.32 -17.96
CA THR A 149 -14.48 13.31 -16.69
C THR A 149 -14.42 14.65 -15.97
N LEU A 150 -13.38 15.46 -16.25
CA LEU A 150 -13.02 16.66 -15.51
C LEU A 150 -12.81 16.44 -14.00
N ILE A 151 -12.78 15.18 -13.55
CA ILE A 151 -12.56 14.80 -12.16
C ILE A 151 -11.08 14.97 -11.86
N GLU A 152 -10.81 15.71 -10.79
CA GLU A 152 -9.48 15.85 -10.22
C GLU A 152 -9.25 14.74 -9.20
N LYS A 153 -8.15 14.01 -9.38
CA LYS A 153 -7.77 12.93 -8.48
C LYS A 153 -6.33 13.09 -8.06
N LYS A 154 -6.10 13.09 -6.75
CA LYS A 154 -4.74 13.03 -6.19
C LYS A 154 -4.09 11.69 -6.56
N ASN A 155 -2.84 11.75 -6.98
CA ASN A 155 -2.05 10.56 -7.31
C ASN A 155 -1.40 9.98 -6.05
N ASP A 156 -1.51 8.66 -5.90
CA ASP A 156 -1.01 7.93 -4.73
C ASP A 156 0.38 7.31 -4.95
N PHE A 157 1.09 7.62 -6.04
CA PHE A 157 2.30 6.92 -6.45
C PHE A 157 3.46 7.89 -6.69
N LEU A 158 4.67 7.41 -6.40
CA LEU A 158 5.91 8.06 -6.83
C LEU A 158 6.24 7.60 -8.26
N TYR A 159 6.59 8.56 -9.11
CA TYR A 159 7.12 8.31 -10.44
C TYR A 159 8.54 8.86 -10.57
N GLU A 160 9.35 8.20 -11.37
CA GLU A 160 10.69 8.65 -11.75
C GLU A 160 10.76 8.75 -13.28
N LEU A 161 11.16 9.92 -13.79
CA LEU A 161 11.54 10.11 -15.18
C LEU A 161 13.07 10.13 -15.28
N ASN A 162 13.64 9.15 -15.96
CA ASN A 162 15.06 9.14 -16.29
C ASN A 162 15.30 9.89 -17.61
N LEU A 163 15.97 11.02 -17.52
CA LEU A 163 16.26 11.94 -18.63
C LEU A 163 17.34 11.42 -19.59
N SER A 164 18.14 10.43 -19.19
CA SER A 164 19.21 9.88 -20.04
C SER A 164 18.67 8.94 -21.12
N ASN A 165 17.54 8.27 -20.85
CA ASN A 165 16.89 7.33 -21.77
C ASN A 165 15.40 7.64 -21.99
N SER A 166 14.91 8.79 -21.50
CA SER A 166 13.52 9.24 -21.63
C SER A 166 12.49 8.20 -21.16
N LEU A 167 12.77 7.54 -20.04
CA LEU A 167 11.96 6.44 -19.51
C LEU A 167 11.27 6.83 -18.20
N TRP A 168 9.95 6.67 -18.16
CA TRP A 168 9.16 6.72 -16.93
C TRP A 168 9.14 5.37 -16.23
N THR A 169 9.29 5.40 -14.91
CA THR A 169 9.13 4.23 -14.03
C THR A 169 8.23 4.59 -12.86
N LYS A 170 7.23 3.76 -12.60
CA LYS A 170 6.37 3.86 -11.41
C LYS A 170 7.07 3.15 -10.25
N LYS A 171 7.44 3.89 -9.19
CA LYS A 171 8.32 3.37 -8.12
C LYS A 171 7.59 2.66 -6.99
N GLY A 172 6.31 2.99 -6.77
CA GLY A 172 5.48 2.37 -5.74
C GLY A 172 4.50 3.37 -5.13
N ARG A 173 3.66 2.89 -4.21
CA ARG A 173 2.61 3.69 -3.55
C ARG A 173 3.22 4.55 -2.43
N LEU A 174 2.83 5.81 -2.39
CA LEU A 174 3.19 6.76 -1.33
C LEU A 174 2.61 6.27 0.01
N SER A 175 3.46 6.18 1.04
CA SER A 175 3.06 5.93 2.43
C SER A 175 2.82 7.23 3.19
N SER A 176 3.68 8.22 2.96
CA SER A 176 3.64 9.48 3.70
C SER A 176 2.58 10.42 3.14
N LEU A 177 1.71 10.95 4.00
CA LEU A 177 0.71 11.95 3.59
C LEU A 177 1.37 13.31 3.32
N SER A 178 0.98 13.97 2.23
CA SER A 178 1.32 15.39 2.03
C SER A 178 0.52 16.28 2.96
N PRO A 179 1.14 17.34 3.52
CA PRO A 179 0.42 18.42 4.17
C PRO A 179 -0.64 19.07 3.27
N ALA A 180 -0.48 19.03 1.94
CA ALA A 180 -1.49 19.46 0.97
C ALA A 180 -2.34 18.26 0.52
N SER A 181 -3.56 18.18 1.05
CA SER A 181 -4.54 17.13 0.78
C SER A 181 -5.39 17.41 -0.47
N SER A 182 -5.60 18.69 -0.79
CA SER A 182 -6.39 19.14 -1.95
C SER A 182 -5.59 20.02 -2.91
N ILE A 183 -6.16 20.29 -4.09
CA ILE A 183 -5.53 21.18 -5.08
C ILE A 183 -5.48 22.63 -4.57
N GLU A 184 -6.48 23.06 -3.81
CA GLU A 184 -6.57 24.39 -3.19
C GLU A 184 -5.47 24.59 -2.14
N GLU A 185 -5.05 23.53 -1.45
CA GLU A 185 -3.91 23.55 -0.52
C GLU A 185 -2.57 23.46 -1.25
N ALA A 186 -2.51 22.69 -2.34
CA ALA A 186 -1.31 22.52 -3.15
C ALA A 186 -0.93 23.80 -3.91
N MET A 187 -1.91 24.51 -4.46
CA MET A 187 -1.73 25.76 -5.23
C MET A 187 -0.89 26.84 -4.52
N PRO A 188 -1.20 27.21 -3.27
CA PRO A 188 -0.45 28.20 -2.48
C PRO A 188 0.68 27.59 -1.65
N SER A 189 0.91 26.28 -1.71
CA SER A 189 1.96 25.62 -0.93
C SER A 189 3.35 26.14 -1.32
N ILE A 190 4.24 26.15 -0.33
CA ILE A 190 5.65 26.47 -0.51
C ILE A 190 6.37 25.16 -0.82
N ARG A 191 6.83 25.02 -2.07
CA ARG A 191 7.55 23.86 -2.57
C ARG A 191 8.84 24.32 -3.20
N THR A 192 9.97 23.98 -2.59
CA THR A 192 11.26 24.46 -3.06
C THR A 192 12.35 23.42 -2.85
N LYS A 193 13.29 23.38 -3.79
CA LYS A 193 14.40 22.43 -3.75
C LYS A 193 15.26 22.71 -2.52
N TYR A 194 15.56 21.67 -1.76
CA TYR A 194 16.48 21.69 -0.64
C TYR A 194 17.50 20.57 -0.81
N ASN A 195 18.74 20.90 -1.22
CA ASN A 195 19.75 19.92 -1.58
C ASN A 195 19.24 18.91 -2.64
N HIS A 196 19.23 17.61 -2.32
CA HIS A 196 18.68 16.52 -3.14
C HIS A 196 17.23 16.16 -2.78
N SER A 197 16.56 17.02 -2.02
CA SER A 197 15.23 16.82 -1.46
C SER A 197 14.29 17.97 -1.82
N LEU A 198 13.02 17.83 -1.45
CA LEU A 198 12.01 18.89 -1.54
C LEU A 198 11.58 19.33 -0.15
N PHE A 199 11.63 20.63 0.12
CA PHE A 199 10.89 21.22 1.22
C PHE A 199 9.45 21.48 0.77
N GLU A 200 8.47 20.97 1.53
CA GLU A 200 7.06 21.26 1.32
C GLU A 200 6.40 21.76 2.61
N LYS A 201 5.67 22.88 2.49
CA LYS A 201 4.87 23.46 3.56
C LYS A 201 3.58 24.05 3.01
N VAL A 202 2.45 23.75 3.63
CA VAL A 202 1.20 24.49 3.35
C VAL A 202 1.29 25.89 3.96
N ARG A 203 0.79 26.88 3.21
CA ARG A 203 0.93 28.31 3.53
C ARG A 203 0.50 28.66 4.95
N LEU A 204 -0.66 28.16 5.39
CA LEU A 204 -1.23 28.44 6.72
C LEU A 204 -1.09 27.26 7.69
N GLY A 205 -0.50 26.14 7.28
CA GLY A 205 -0.32 24.97 8.15
C GLY A 205 0.88 25.15 9.08
N SER A 206 0.87 24.53 10.27
CA SER A 206 2.08 24.42 11.09
C SER A 206 3.08 23.38 10.55
N PRO A 207 2.67 22.17 10.11
CA PRO A 207 3.66 21.17 9.70
C PRO A 207 4.32 21.52 8.37
N PHE A 208 5.58 21.12 8.25
CA PHE A 208 6.30 21.04 6.99
C PHE A 208 7.03 19.70 6.91
N ARG A 209 7.44 19.32 5.71
CA ARG A 209 8.24 18.12 5.50
C ARG A 209 9.38 18.35 4.53
N ILE A 210 10.39 17.50 4.65
CA ILE A 210 11.50 17.39 3.71
C ILE A 210 11.43 15.98 3.12
N VAL A 211 11.27 15.89 1.81
CA VAL A 211 11.10 14.63 1.07
C VAL A 211 12.33 14.34 0.23
N ASP A 212 13.00 13.22 0.50
CA ASP A 212 14.11 12.70 -0.28
C ASP A 212 13.66 11.42 -1.01
N PRO A 213 13.15 11.54 -2.25
CA PRO A 213 12.64 10.40 -2.98
C PRO A 213 13.74 9.45 -3.47
N ALA A 214 14.98 9.91 -3.61
CA ALA A 214 16.09 9.05 -4.05
C ALA A 214 16.49 8.07 -2.94
N ASN A 215 16.47 8.52 -1.68
CA ASN A 215 16.73 7.70 -0.51
C ASN A 215 15.47 7.10 0.14
N ASN A 216 14.30 7.30 -0.48
CA ASN A 216 12.99 6.84 0.02
C ASN A 216 12.65 7.32 1.45
N ILE A 217 13.00 8.56 1.81
CA ILE A 217 12.82 9.10 3.17
C ILE A 217 11.94 10.35 3.14
N VAL A 218 11.00 10.45 4.08
CA VAL A 218 10.28 11.69 4.41
C VAL A 218 10.52 12.02 5.87
N ARG A 219 10.89 13.27 6.14
CA ARG A 219 11.00 13.82 7.50
C ARG A 219 9.95 14.90 7.69
N SER A 220 9.15 14.77 8.74
CA SER A 220 8.11 15.74 9.10
C SER A 220 8.54 16.55 10.31
N TYR A 221 8.14 17.82 10.34
CA TYR A 221 8.54 18.83 11.32
C TYR A 221 7.33 19.68 11.71
N LEU A 222 7.39 20.31 12.89
CA LEU A 222 6.44 21.34 13.30
C LEU A 222 7.11 22.71 13.16
N ALA A 223 6.52 23.60 12.35
CA ALA A 223 6.97 24.98 12.27
C ALA A 223 6.41 25.82 13.42
N ASP A 224 7.23 26.75 13.89
CA ASP A 224 6.83 27.90 14.69
C ASP A 224 6.48 29.10 13.78
N ASN A 225 6.31 30.28 14.40
CA ASN A 225 5.93 31.51 13.69
C ASN A 225 6.95 31.97 12.63
N ASP A 226 8.21 31.52 12.65
CA ASP A 226 9.23 32.04 11.75
C ASP A 226 9.00 31.63 10.29
N LEU A 227 8.36 30.48 10.06
CA LEU A 227 8.03 30.00 8.71
C LEU A 227 6.62 30.42 8.25
N SER A 228 5.86 31.17 9.06
CA SER A 228 4.50 31.63 8.71
C SER A 228 4.49 32.65 7.57
N LYS A 229 5.61 33.37 7.38
CA LYS A 229 5.75 34.44 6.37
C LYS A 229 6.26 33.93 5.02
N LEU A 230 6.51 32.63 4.89
CA LEU A 230 6.96 32.06 3.63
C LEU A 230 5.91 32.26 2.52
N SER A 231 6.40 32.44 1.31
CA SER A 231 5.58 32.54 0.10
C SER A 231 5.92 31.42 -0.87
N LYS A 232 5.08 31.22 -1.89
CA LYS A 232 5.31 30.22 -2.94
C LYS A 232 6.67 30.36 -3.63
N ASN A 233 7.21 31.58 -3.70
CA ASN A 233 8.46 31.91 -4.39
C ASN A 233 9.68 31.84 -3.45
N SER A 234 9.53 31.28 -2.25
CA SER A 234 10.65 31.12 -1.33
C SER A 234 11.67 30.13 -1.89
N ILE A 235 12.96 30.42 -1.73
CA ILE A 235 14.06 29.61 -2.25
C ILE A 235 15.09 29.34 -1.18
N PHE A 236 15.83 28.22 -1.29
CA PHE A 236 16.98 27.99 -0.44
C PHE A 236 18.24 28.66 -1.00
N VAL A 237 19.01 29.27 -0.11
CA VAL A 237 20.37 29.75 -0.34
C VAL A 237 21.24 29.18 0.78
N GLY A 238 22.00 28.13 0.46
CA GLY A 238 22.62 27.28 1.49
C GLY A 238 21.54 26.56 2.30
N SER A 239 21.65 26.60 3.63
CA SER A 239 20.66 26.03 4.56
C SER A 239 19.46 26.94 4.86
N ARG A 240 19.50 28.20 4.41
CA ARG A 240 18.49 29.21 4.73
C ARG A 240 17.43 29.30 3.66
N ILE A 241 16.17 29.35 4.08
CA ILE A 241 15.06 29.66 3.18
C ILE A 241 14.85 31.17 3.14
N VAL A 242 14.94 31.75 1.95
CA VAL A 242 14.84 33.17 1.65
C VAL A 242 13.48 33.48 1.04
N TYR A 243 12.86 34.58 1.47
CA TYR A 243 11.53 34.99 1.03
C TYR A 243 11.37 36.52 1.04
N ALA A 244 10.44 37.01 0.23
CA ALA A 244 10.03 38.42 0.26
C ALA A 244 9.09 38.66 1.46
N SER A 245 9.44 39.60 2.32
CA SER A 245 8.65 40.02 3.47
C SER A 245 8.17 41.46 3.28
N ARG A 246 6.88 41.70 3.51
CA ARG A 246 6.28 43.03 3.41
C ARG A 246 6.43 43.78 4.74
N SER A 247 6.74 45.08 4.68
CA SER A 247 6.75 45.95 5.85
C SER A 247 5.35 46.10 6.45
N ALA A 248 5.28 46.50 7.73
CA ALA A 248 4.01 46.64 8.45
C ALA A 248 3.04 47.66 7.81
N ASP A 249 3.58 48.67 7.13
CA ASP A 249 2.83 49.69 6.39
C ASP A 249 2.32 49.20 5.01
N ASN A 250 2.68 47.98 4.60
CA ASN A 250 2.40 47.39 3.28
C ASN A 250 3.01 48.14 2.07
N LEU A 251 3.91 49.11 2.28
CA LEU A 251 4.47 49.93 1.21
C LEU A 251 5.78 49.39 0.65
N THR A 252 6.57 48.68 1.45
CA THR A 252 7.89 48.18 1.04
C THR A 252 8.01 46.67 1.18
N HIS A 253 8.88 46.08 0.37
CA HIS A 253 9.26 44.67 0.48
C HIS A 253 10.75 44.61 0.80
N LYS A 254 11.10 43.74 1.75
CA LYS A 254 12.48 43.39 2.07
C LYS A 254 12.70 41.90 1.84
N VAL A 255 13.93 41.52 1.54
CA VAL A 255 14.33 40.11 1.56
C VAL A 255 14.54 39.70 3.01
N ALA A 256 13.90 38.63 3.45
CA ALA A 256 14.06 38.02 4.76
C ALA A 256 14.45 36.55 4.60
N PHE A 257 14.89 35.93 5.68
CA PHE A 257 15.24 34.52 5.70
C PHE A 257 14.83 33.85 7.00
N ALA A 258 14.76 32.52 6.96
CA ALA A 258 14.62 31.67 8.13
C ALA A 258 15.60 30.49 8.01
N ASP A 259 16.07 30.00 9.16
CA ASP A 259 16.90 28.81 9.23
C ASP A 259 16.02 27.59 9.50
N VAL A 260 16.11 26.58 8.63
CA VAL A 260 15.33 25.35 8.74
C VAL A 260 16.07 24.28 9.56
N GLU A 261 17.38 24.43 9.77
CA GLU A 261 18.20 23.48 10.56
C GLU A 261 17.97 23.59 12.07
N LYS A 262 17.35 24.68 12.54
CA LYS A 262 16.94 24.83 13.95
C LYS A 262 15.83 23.86 14.35
N TYR A 263 15.04 23.36 13.39
CA TYR A 263 13.97 22.40 13.66
C TYR A 263 14.52 20.98 13.75
N ARG A 264 13.86 20.13 14.53
CA ARG A 264 14.17 18.70 14.65
C ARG A 264 13.01 17.89 14.06
N PRO A 265 13.28 16.79 13.33
CA PRO A 265 12.23 15.97 12.77
C PRO A 265 11.43 15.31 13.90
N ILE A 266 10.11 15.37 13.82
CA ILE A 266 9.19 14.70 14.75
C ILE A 266 8.85 13.28 14.29
N LEU A 267 9.00 13.01 12.99
CA LEU A 267 8.72 11.74 12.36
C LEU A 267 9.65 11.56 11.17
N GLU A 268 10.19 10.36 11.02
CA GLU A 268 10.90 9.90 9.84
C GLU A 268 10.25 8.60 9.36
N GLU A 269 9.85 8.56 8.10
CA GLU A 269 9.13 7.44 7.51
C GLU A 269 9.61 7.16 6.09
N LYS A 270 9.32 5.96 5.58
CA LYS A 270 9.54 5.66 4.16
C LYS A 270 8.58 6.49 3.31
N HIS A 271 9.05 7.05 2.20
CA HIS A 271 8.19 7.80 1.29
C HIS A 271 7.26 6.90 0.50
N VAL A 272 7.78 5.75 0.07
CA VAL A 272 7.13 4.73 -0.74
C VAL A 272 7.18 3.40 -0.01
N ILE A 273 6.05 2.71 -0.01
CA ILE A 273 5.99 1.31 0.40
C ILE A 273 6.44 0.47 -0.77
N ASP A 274 7.49 -0.32 -0.55
CA ASP A 274 8.02 -1.24 -1.55
C ASP A 274 7.04 -2.40 -1.77
N ASP A 275 6.47 -2.48 -2.98
CA ASP A 275 5.52 -3.53 -3.36
C ASP A 275 6.15 -4.92 -3.22
N GLU A 276 7.48 -5.05 -3.39
CA GLU A 276 8.21 -6.31 -3.18
C GLU A 276 8.25 -6.68 -1.69
N GLU A 277 8.58 -5.73 -0.81
CA GLU A 277 8.58 -5.95 0.63
C GLU A 277 7.18 -6.36 1.14
N ILE A 278 6.13 -5.71 0.62
CA ILE A 278 4.74 -6.06 0.92
C ILE A 278 4.42 -7.49 0.43
N PHE A 279 4.81 -7.82 -0.80
CA PHE A 279 4.59 -9.15 -1.37
C PHE A 279 5.24 -10.25 -0.54
N GLN A 280 6.49 -10.05 -0.10
CA GLN A 280 7.19 -11.00 0.78
C GLN A 280 6.48 -11.18 2.12
N LYS A 281 5.94 -10.10 2.71
CA LYS A 281 5.14 -10.20 3.93
C LYS A 281 3.85 -10.99 3.71
N TYR A 282 3.12 -10.73 2.62
CA TYR A 282 1.93 -11.51 2.29
C TYR A 282 2.24 -13.00 2.10
N LEU A 283 3.32 -13.32 1.39
CA LEU A 283 3.75 -14.71 1.18
C LEU A 283 4.01 -15.43 2.51
N LEU A 284 4.69 -14.76 3.46
CA LEU A 284 4.94 -15.30 4.79
C LEU A 284 3.63 -15.55 5.56
N PHE A 285 2.72 -14.58 5.59
CA PHE A 285 1.42 -14.73 6.26
C PHE A 285 0.58 -15.86 5.64
N SER A 286 0.56 -15.96 4.32
CA SER A 286 -0.13 -17.05 3.60
C SER A 286 0.46 -18.42 3.95
N ALA A 287 1.80 -18.53 4.05
CA ALA A 287 2.45 -19.77 4.44
C ALA A 287 2.11 -20.18 5.89
N ILE A 288 2.14 -19.23 6.83
CA ILE A 288 1.76 -19.47 8.23
C ILE A 288 0.30 -19.93 8.32
N PHE A 289 -0.60 -19.25 7.60
CA PHE A 289 -2.01 -19.61 7.57
C PHE A 289 -2.24 -21.02 7.02
N LEU A 290 -1.55 -21.40 5.94
CA LEU A 290 -1.64 -22.76 5.37
C LEU A 290 -1.17 -23.82 6.37
N ILE A 291 -0.06 -23.59 7.07
CA ILE A 291 0.43 -24.52 8.10
C ILE A 291 -0.59 -24.66 9.23
N ALA A 292 -1.14 -23.53 9.72
CA ALA A 292 -2.17 -23.55 10.75
C ALA A 292 -3.43 -24.32 10.29
N LEU A 293 -3.85 -24.15 9.04
CA LEU A 293 -4.97 -24.87 8.45
C LEU A 293 -4.70 -26.37 8.38
N ILE A 294 -3.50 -26.79 7.94
CA ILE A 294 -3.11 -28.21 7.91
C ILE A 294 -3.15 -28.82 9.31
N VAL A 295 -2.59 -28.13 10.31
CA VAL A 295 -2.60 -28.59 11.70
C VAL A 295 -4.03 -28.70 12.24
N LEU A 296 -4.88 -27.71 11.95
CA LEU A 296 -6.29 -27.70 12.35
C LEU A 296 -7.06 -28.85 11.71
N LEU A 297 -6.90 -29.06 10.39
CA LEU A 297 -7.54 -30.17 9.68
C LEU A 297 -7.05 -31.52 10.21
N PHE A 298 -5.75 -31.67 10.43
CA PHE A 298 -5.19 -32.88 11.03
C PHE A 298 -5.78 -33.15 12.41
N ALA A 299 -5.88 -32.14 13.28
CA ALA A 299 -6.50 -32.27 14.60
C ALA A 299 -8.00 -32.60 14.50
N PHE A 300 -8.72 -31.95 13.59
CA PHE A 300 -10.15 -32.18 13.35
C PHE A 300 -10.42 -33.62 12.90
N PHE A 301 -9.70 -34.11 11.87
CA PHE A 301 -9.88 -35.47 11.38
C PHE A 301 -9.37 -36.52 12.36
N LYS A 302 -8.32 -36.25 13.13
CA LYS A 302 -7.82 -37.16 14.18
C LYS A 302 -8.80 -37.30 15.35
N ASN A 303 -9.59 -36.27 15.65
CA ASN A 303 -10.52 -36.25 16.78
C ASN A 303 -11.95 -36.65 16.43
N ARG A 304 -12.26 -36.85 15.14
CA ARG A 304 -13.59 -37.27 14.71
C ARG A 304 -13.82 -38.77 14.98
N ASP A 305 -15.03 -39.11 15.42
CA ASP A 305 -15.45 -40.51 15.53
C ASP A 305 -15.54 -41.16 14.15
N THR A 306 -15.10 -42.42 14.07
CA THR A 306 -15.32 -43.26 12.90
C THR A 306 -16.77 -43.71 12.90
N LEU A 307 -17.49 -43.36 11.84
CA LEU A 307 -18.90 -43.71 11.66
C LEU A 307 -19.01 -45.04 10.92
N TYR A 308 -19.81 -45.94 11.45
CA TYR A 308 -20.15 -47.21 10.80
C TYR A 308 -21.66 -47.25 10.52
N ALA A 309 -22.03 -47.49 9.27
CA ALA A 309 -23.41 -47.65 8.85
C ALA A 309 -23.87 -49.09 9.08
N LEU A 310 -24.97 -49.26 9.82
CA LEU A 310 -25.64 -50.53 10.08
C LEU A 310 -26.87 -50.67 9.17
N SER A 311 -26.81 -51.64 8.26
CA SER A 311 -27.92 -52.06 7.39
C SER A 311 -28.61 -53.33 7.93
N ASP A 312 -29.51 -53.92 7.14
CA ASP A 312 -30.27 -55.12 7.52
C ASP A 312 -29.39 -56.33 7.85
N LEU A 313 -28.23 -56.49 7.19
CA LEU A 313 -27.31 -57.63 7.38
C LEU A 313 -25.83 -57.24 7.19
N SER A 314 -25.48 -55.95 7.24
CA SER A 314 -24.08 -55.53 7.14
C SER A 314 -23.75 -54.33 8.02
N LEU A 315 -22.47 -54.23 8.41
CA LEU A 315 -21.89 -53.05 9.02
C LEU A 315 -20.71 -52.61 8.17
N PHE A 316 -20.68 -51.36 7.72
CA PHE A 316 -19.66 -50.87 6.79
C PHE A 316 -19.28 -49.41 7.04
N ASN A 317 -18.09 -49.04 6.55
CA ASN A 317 -17.64 -47.67 6.41
C ASN A 317 -16.79 -47.54 5.13
N ASP A 318 -16.08 -46.41 4.97
CA ASP A 318 -15.16 -46.16 3.85
C ASP A 318 -13.99 -47.15 3.75
N LYS A 319 -13.66 -47.86 4.84
CA LYS A 319 -12.54 -48.81 4.89
C LYS A 319 -12.93 -50.25 4.59
N GLY A 320 -14.20 -50.63 4.71
CA GLY A 320 -14.62 -52.03 4.51
C GLY A 320 -16.04 -52.37 4.97
N LEU A 321 -16.42 -53.64 4.81
CA LEU A 321 -17.75 -54.17 5.11
C LEU A 321 -17.63 -55.52 5.83
N ILE A 322 -18.47 -55.72 6.85
CA ILE A 322 -18.71 -57.03 7.47
C ILE A 322 -20.16 -57.47 7.28
N LEU A 323 -20.37 -58.76 7.02
CA LEU A 323 -21.69 -59.38 6.96
C LEU A 323 -22.11 -59.86 8.35
N LEU A 324 -23.32 -59.50 8.75
CA LEU A 324 -23.89 -59.76 10.07
C LEU A 324 -24.97 -60.83 10.00
N SER A 325 -25.07 -61.62 11.07
CA SER A 325 -26.25 -62.43 11.34
C SER A 325 -27.37 -61.58 11.94
N LYS A 326 -28.61 -62.07 11.88
CA LYS A 326 -29.77 -61.41 12.51
C LYS A 326 -29.57 -61.16 14.01
N GLU A 327 -28.83 -62.04 14.69
CA GLU A 327 -28.50 -61.89 16.11
C GLU A 327 -27.53 -60.72 16.35
N GLU A 328 -26.52 -60.57 15.49
CA GLU A 328 -25.53 -59.49 15.60
C GLU A 328 -26.12 -58.13 15.24
N VAL A 329 -27.04 -58.07 14.27
CA VAL A 329 -27.78 -56.83 13.98
C VAL A 329 -28.58 -56.39 15.21
N LYS A 330 -29.22 -57.33 15.93
CA LYS A 330 -29.91 -57.02 17.19
C LYS A 330 -28.95 -56.51 18.27
N ILE A 331 -27.78 -57.14 18.42
CA ILE A 331 -26.73 -56.65 19.34
C ILE A 331 -26.34 -55.20 18.99
N LEU A 332 -25.98 -54.95 17.73
CA LEU A 332 -25.50 -53.63 17.30
C LEU A 332 -26.60 -52.56 17.32
N SER A 333 -27.86 -52.95 17.17
CA SER A 333 -28.99 -52.01 17.25
C SER A 333 -29.11 -51.36 18.64
N LEU A 334 -28.70 -52.05 19.71
CA LEU A 334 -28.66 -51.48 21.06
C LEU A 334 -27.61 -50.36 21.19
N PHE A 335 -26.58 -50.39 20.34
CA PHE A 335 -25.49 -49.41 20.34
C PHE A 335 -25.71 -48.21 19.41
N VAL A 336 -26.86 -48.13 18.73
CA VAL A 336 -27.20 -46.99 17.84
C VAL A 336 -27.51 -45.74 18.67
N ASP A 337 -28.27 -45.91 19.75
CA ASP A 337 -28.74 -44.81 20.60
C ASP A 337 -27.94 -44.69 21.92
N SER A 338 -27.08 -45.66 22.22
CA SER A 338 -26.26 -45.68 23.43
C SER A 338 -24.85 -46.21 23.16
N ILE A 339 -23.81 -45.52 23.66
CA ILE A 339 -22.41 -45.95 23.48
C ILE A 339 -22.08 -47.17 24.34
N SER A 340 -22.85 -47.37 25.41
CA SER A 340 -22.70 -48.43 26.40
C SER A 340 -24.03 -49.08 26.73
N VAL A 341 -24.05 -50.40 26.81
CA VAL A 341 -25.23 -51.22 27.07
C VAL A 341 -24.97 -52.12 28.28
N GLU A 342 -25.92 -52.15 29.22
CA GLU A 342 -25.85 -53.01 30.39
C GLU A 342 -25.92 -54.51 30.01
N ASN A 343 -25.22 -55.34 30.79
CA ASN A 343 -25.15 -56.78 30.52
C ASN A 343 -26.52 -57.50 30.54
N ASN A 344 -27.46 -57.07 31.39
CA ASN A 344 -28.84 -57.59 31.46
C ASN A 344 -29.60 -57.40 30.13
N VAL A 345 -29.48 -56.24 29.48
CA VAL A 345 -30.14 -55.92 28.20
C VAL A 345 -29.58 -56.81 27.10
N LEU A 346 -28.25 -56.98 27.06
CA LEU A 346 -27.61 -57.89 26.10
C LEU A 346 -27.98 -59.36 26.36
N LEU A 347 -28.06 -59.79 27.62
CA LEU A 347 -28.49 -61.15 27.96
C LEU A 347 -29.94 -61.41 27.53
N GLY A 348 -30.81 -60.42 27.64
CA GLY A 348 -32.20 -60.48 27.19
C GLY A 348 -32.37 -60.85 25.72
N LEU A 349 -31.42 -60.49 24.86
CA LEU A 349 -31.41 -60.88 23.44
C LEU A 349 -31.24 -62.39 23.21
N PHE A 350 -30.70 -63.11 24.21
CA PHE A 350 -30.37 -64.53 24.13
C PHE A 350 -31.24 -65.40 25.07
N SER A 351 -32.18 -64.80 25.79
CA SER A 351 -33.07 -65.50 26.71
C SER A 351 -33.93 -66.53 25.96
N ASP A 352 -33.87 -67.77 26.43
CA ASP A 352 -34.63 -68.91 25.91
C ASP A 352 -35.05 -69.75 27.11
N GLU A 353 -36.36 -69.84 27.39
CA GLU A 353 -36.93 -70.55 28.54
C GLU A 353 -36.57 -72.05 28.55
N SER A 354 -36.12 -72.59 27.42
CA SER A 354 -35.68 -73.98 27.28
C SER A 354 -34.20 -74.22 27.60
N LYS A 355 -33.42 -73.17 27.91
CA LYS A 355 -31.96 -73.23 28.10
C LYS A 355 -31.54 -72.80 29.50
N SER A 356 -30.46 -73.40 30.01
CA SER A 356 -29.86 -72.97 31.26
C SER A 356 -29.24 -71.57 31.12
N PHE A 357 -29.23 -70.82 32.21
CA PHE A 357 -28.63 -69.48 32.28
C PHE A 357 -27.16 -69.47 31.83
N ASP A 358 -26.39 -70.50 32.20
CA ASP A 358 -25.00 -70.66 31.76
C ASP A 358 -24.85 -70.85 30.25
N ALA A 359 -25.80 -71.55 29.62
CA ALA A 359 -25.81 -71.72 28.16
C ALA A 359 -26.08 -70.39 27.45
N ILE A 360 -26.97 -69.56 27.99
CA ILE A 360 -27.29 -68.21 27.49
C ILE A 360 -26.06 -67.30 27.59
N ILE A 361 -25.35 -67.30 28.74
CA ILE A 361 -24.11 -66.52 28.92
C ILE A 361 -23.04 -66.95 27.91
N LYS A 362 -22.82 -68.27 27.74
CA LYS A 362 -21.83 -68.80 26.79
C LYS A 362 -22.16 -68.40 25.35
N ARG A 363 -23.44 -68.47 24.94
CA ARG A 363 -23.89 -68.07 23.61
C ARG A 363 -23.66 -66.58 23.35
N LYS A 364 -24.08 -65.71 24.28
CA LYS A 364 -23.84 -64.26 24.19
C LYS A 364 -22.35 -63.92 24.08
N ASN A 365 -21.52 -64.49 24.95
CA ASN A 365 -20.08 -64.24 24.94
C ASN A 365 -19.42 -64.74 23.64
N LYS A 366 -19.87 -65.88 23.10
CA LYS A 366 -19.42 -66.39 21.81
C LYS A 366 -19.81 -65.45 20.67
N ALA A 367 -21.06 -64.99 20.62
CA ALA A 367 -21.54 -64.07 19.59
C ALA A 367 -20.74 -62.75 19.58
N ILE A 368 -20.48 -62.14 20.73
CA ILE A 368 -19.65 -60.93 20.83
C ILE A 368 -18.21 -61.20 20.40
N LYS A 369 -17.63 -62.34 20.81
CA LYS A 369 -16.25 -62.71 20.43
C LYS A 369 -16.10 -62.93 18.93
N ASP A 370 -17.04 -63.64 18.31
CA ASP A 370 -17.03 -63.93 16.88
C ASP A 370 -17.26 -62.65 16.06
N LEU A 371 -18.14 -61.76 16.52
CA LEU A 371 -18.35 -60.43 15.95
C LEU A 371 -17.09 -59.56 16.03
N ASN A 372 -16.46 -59.47 17.20
CA ASN A 372 -15.20 -58.72 17.37
C ASN A 372 -14.09 -59.27 16.49
N LYS A 373 -13.94 -60.60 16.38
CA LYS A 373 -12.93 -61.21 15.53
C LYS A 373 -13.12 -60.76 14.08
N ARG A 374 -14.33 -60.89 13.52
CA ARG A 374 -14.61 -60.49 12.13
C ARG A 374 -14.48 -58.98 11.92
N PHE A 375 -14.84 -58.18 12.91
CA PHE A 375 -14.66 -56.74 12.85
C PHE A 375 -13.17 -56.36 12.89
N ASN A 376 -12.35 -57.04 13.70
CA ASN A 376 -10.92 -56.83 13.77
C ASN A 376 -10.19 -57.27 12.48
N ASP A 377 -10.62 -58.38 11.87
CA ASP A 377 -10.09 -58.84 10.58
C ASP A 377 -10.24 -57.78 9.47
N VAL A 378 -11.29 -56.94 9.52
CA VAL A 378 -11.56 -55.90 8.51
C VAL A 378 -11.09 -54.50 8.94
N PHE A 379 -11.20 -54.15 10.22
CA PHE A 379 -10.98 -52.78 10.72
C PHE A 379 -9.81 -52.64 11.71
N SER A 380 -9.08 -53.74 11.97
CA SER A 380 -7.89 -53.78 12.83
C SER A 380 -8.10 -53.30 14.28
N GLN A 381 -9.32 -53.45 14.80
CA GLN A 381 -9.67 -53.20 16.20
C GLN A 381 -10.86 -54.10 16.60
N ASP A 382 -11.03 -54.40 17.89
CA ASP A 382 -12.27 -55.04 18.37
C ASP A 382 -13.41 -54.00 18.46
N LEU A 383 -14.66 -54.41 18.23
CA LEU A 383 -15.81 -53.48 18.20
C LEU A 383 -16.41 -53.22 19.58
N ILE A 384 -16.59 -54.26 20.39
CA ILE A 384 -17.30 -54.22 21.67
C ILE A 384 -16.36 -54.67 22.79
N PHE A 385 -16.18 -53.83 23.80
CA PHE A 385 -15.37 -54.13 24.98
C PHE A 385 -16.24 -54.38 26.20
N LYS A 386 -15.86 -55.38 26.99
CA LYS A 386 -16.46 -55.66 28.31
C LYS A 386 -15.70 -54.87 29.37
N THR A 387 -16.40 -54.01 30.10
CA THR A 387 -15.84 -53.26 31.24
C THR A 387 -16.63 -53.55 32.51
N THR A 388 -15.95 -53.61 33.65
CA THR A 388 -16.59 -53.63 34.97
C THR A 388 -16.87 -52.20 35.39
N ASP A 389 -18.05 -51.94 35.95
CA ASP A 389 -18.38 -50.61 36.47
C ASP A 389 -17.37 -50.18 37.55
N LYS A 390 -17.01 -48.89 37.54
CA LYS A 390 -15.97 -48.35 38.44
C LYS A 390 -16.44 -48.24 39.89
N PHE A 391 -17.76 -48.21 40.13
CA PHE A 391 -18.39 -48.04 41.43
C PHE A 391 -18.97 -49.36 41.98
N ASP A 392 -19.39 -50.28 41.12
CA ASP A 392 -19.75 -51.66 41.50
C ASP A 392 -19.14 -52.71 40.56
N SER A 393 -18.06 -53.36 41.00
CA SER A 393 -17.38 -54.44 40.24
C SER A 393 -18.28 -55.63 39.85
N ARG A 394 -19.48 -55.75 40.45
CA ARG A 394 -20.49 -56.76 40.11
C ARG A 394 -21.31 -56.37 38.87
N GLN A 395 -21.32 -55.09 38.49
CA GLN A 395 -21.99 -54.60 37.30
C GLN A 395 -21.03 -54.63 36.11
N VAL A 396 -21.49 -55.26 35.02
CA VAL A 396 -20.73 -55.37 33.77
C VAL A 396 -21.45 -54.58 32.70
N VAL A 397 -20.71 -53.71 32.03
CA VAL A 397 -21.19 -52.89 30.91
C VAL A 397 -20.38 -53.22 29.67
N TYR A 398 -21.06 -53.28 28.53
CA TYR A 398 -20.42 -53.44 27.23
C TYR A 398 -20.43 -52.09 26.51
N SER A 399 -19.30 -51.67 25.97
CA SER A 399 -19.17 -50.38 25.27
C SER A 399 -18.55 -50.58 23.89
N LEU A 400 -18.89 -49.71 22.94
CA LEU A 400 -18.17 -49.65 21.68
C LEU A 400 -16.71 -49.22 21.88
N ALA A 401 -15.86 -49.57 20.92
CA ALA A 401 -14.49 -49.08 20.84
C ALA A 401 -14.44 -47.55 20.89
N SER A 402 -13.35 -46.99 21.44
CA SER A 402 -13.17 -45.53 21.47
C SER A 402 -13.26 -44.94 20.07
N LYS A 403 -13.89 -43.76 19.94
CA LYS A 403 -14.08 -43.07 18.66
C LYS A 403 -14.86 -43.89 17.62
N THR A 404 -15.79 -44.73 18.06
CA THR A 404 -16.66 -45.54 17.18
C THR A 404 -18.12 -45.18 17.44
N LYS A 405 -18.85 -44.88 16.37
CA LYS A 405 -20.30 -44.62 16.43
C LYS A 405 -21.02 -45.39 15.33
N ILE A 406 -22.12 -46.03 15.69
CA ILE A 406 -22.97 -46.78 14.77
C ILE A 406 -24.17 -45.93 14.39
N LEU A 407 -24.48 -45.86 13.10
CA LEU A 407 -25.68 -45.20 12.57
C LEU A 407 -26.54 -46.25 11.88
N LYS A 408 -27.82 -46.32 12.25
CA LYS A 408 -28.78 -47.18 11.57
C LYS A 408 -29.25 -46.50 10.29
N GLU A 409 -29.12 -47.18 9.16
CA GLU A 409 -29.69 -46.72 7.91
C GLU A 409 -31.23 -46.70 8.04
N ARG A 410 -31.86 -45.55 7.78
CA ARG A 410 -33.32 -45.49 7.69
C ARG A 410 -33.69 -46.06 6.32
N ALA A 411 -34.53 -47.09 6.30
CA ALA A 411 -35.15 -47.56 5.07
C ALA A 411 -35.82 -46.36 4.39
N VAL A 412 -35.29 -45.98 3.21
CA VAL A 412 -36.02 -45.10 2.30
C VAL A 412 -37.18 -45.96 1.80
N VAL A 413 -38.38 -45.69 2.32
CA VAL A 413 -39.61 -46.25 1.78
C VAL A 413 -39.74 -45.67 0.38
N SER A 414 -39.42 -46.48 -0.63
CA SER A 414 -39.65 -46.21 -2.04
C SER A 414 -41.13 -46.21 -2.37
#